data_AF-A0A960NI20-F1
#
_entry.id   AF-A0A960NI20-F1
#
_cell.length_a   1.000
_cell.length_b   1.000
_cell.length_c   1.000
_cell.angle_alpha   90.00
_cell.angle_beta   90.00
_cell.angle_gamma   90.00
#
_symmetry.space_group_name_H-M   'P 1'
#
loop_
_entity.id
_entity.type
_entity.pdbx_description
1 polymer ?
#
loop_
_entity_poly.entity_id
_entity_poly.type
_entity_poly.pdbx_seq_one_letter_code
_entity_poly.pdbx_strand_id
1 'polypeptide(L)'
;MTQPASPLWEGARDLAGQLVRAGHEARFAGGCVRDLLLGIEPKDIDIATSAHPDQVQRIFPQARWVGRAFGVCVVPYQGETYEIATYRKDLGYRDGRHPTEVVFTTDREDALRRDFTINGMFFDPATESVIDYVGGQADL
;
A
#
# COMPACT_ATOMS: atom_id res chain seq x y z
N MET A 1 -12.55 14.54 3.96
CA MET A 1 -11.75 14.03 5.09
C MET A 1 -10.65 15.02 5.40
N THR A 2 -10.36 15.25 6.67
CA THR A 2 -9.18 16.02 7.10
C THR A 2 -8.00 15.07 7.15
N GLN A 3 -6.90 15.40 6.47
CA GLN A 3 -5.70 14.56 6.52
C GLN A 3 -4.93 14.77 7.83
N PRO A 4 -4.29 13.74 8.39
CA PRO A 4 -3.41 13.87 9.54
C PRO A 4 -2.21 14.78 9.19
N ALA A 5 -1.80 15.60 10.16
CA ALA A 5 -0.57 16.38 10.09
C ALA A 5 0.55 15.71 10.92
N SER A 6 0.64 14.38 10.85
CA SER A 6 1.60 13.60 11.62
C SER A 6 2.87 13.30 10.81
N PRO A 7 4.04 13.15 11.46
CA PRO A 7 5.28 12.79 10.77
C PRO A 7 5.17 11.48 9.98
N LEU A 8 4.36 10.53 10.48
CA LEU A 8 4.04 9.29 9.79
C LEU A 8 3.33 9.55 8.45
N TRP A 9 2.33 10.43 8.46
CA TRP A 9 1.57 10.77 7.25
C TRP A 9 2.42 11.52 6.23
N GLU A 10 3.19 12.51 6.67
CA GLU A 10 4.10 13.28 5.82
C GLU A 10 5.17 12.38 5.19
N GLY A 11 5.79 11.48 5.97
CA GLY A 11 6.78 10.54 5.46
C GLY A 11 6.21 9.56 4.45
N ALA A 12 4.99 9.06 4.66
CA ALA A 12 4.31 8.22 3.68
C ALA A 12 4.02 8.97 2.37
N ARG A 13 3.56 10.24 2.45
CA ARG A 13 3.33 11.09 1.26
C ARG A 13 4.61 11.36 0.50
N ASP A 14 5.72 11.60 1.20
CA ASP A 14 7.04 11.80 0.60
C ASP A 14 7.51 10.57 -0.19
N LEU A 15 7.40 9.38 0.41
CA LEU A 15 7.77 8.12 -0.24
C LEU A 15 6.86 7.81 -1.44
N ALA A 16 5.55 7.98 -1.29
CA ALA A 16 4.61 7.85 -2.42
C ALA A 16 4.94 8.86 -3.53
N GLY A 17 5.29 10.10 -3.19
CA GLY A 17 5.73 11.12 -4.13
C GLY A 17 7.01 10.75 -4.87
N GLN A 18 7.96 10.04 -4.24
CA GLN A 18 9.16 9.54 -4.90
C GLN A 18 8.83 8.45 -5.93
N LEU A 19 7.90 7.54 -5.61
CA LEU A 19 7.39 6.54 -6.55
C LEU A 19 6.70 7.20 -7.75
N VAL A 20 5.85 8.19 -7.50
CA VAL A 20 5.15 8.95 -8.55
C VAL A 20 6.12 9.70 -9.45
N ARG A 21 7.12 10.38 -8.88
CA ARG A 21 8.17 11.06 -9.67
C ARG A 21 9.00 10.09 -10.51
N ALA A 22 9.10 8.83 -10.11
CA ALA A 22 9.74 7.77 -10.88
C ALA A 22 8.82 7.14 -11.96
N GLY A 23 7.57 7.61 -12.10
CA GLY A 23 6.62 7.15 -13.10
C GLY A 23 5.77 5.95 -12.67
N HIS A 24 5.62 5.73 -11.35
CA HIS A 24 4.83 4.63 -10.80
C HIS A 24 3.63 5.13 -10.01
N GLU A 25 2.55 4.36 -10.00
CA GLU A 25 1.43 4.62 -9.10
C GLU A 25 1.83 4.31 -7.66
N ALA A 26 1.33 5.08 -6.70
CA ALA A 26 1.50 4.84 -5.28
C ALA A 26 0.23 5.24 -4.53
N ARG A 27 -0.25 4.35 -3.67
CA ARG A 27 -1.49 4.51 -2.91
C ARG A 27 -1.24 4.09 -1.48
N PHE A 28 -1.95 4.68 -0.52
CA PHE A 28 -2.03 4.10 0.82
C PHE A 28 -3.10 3.01 0.81
N ALA A 29 -2.85 1.91 1.52
CA ALA A 29 -3.69 0.72 1.44
C ALA A 29 -4.02 0.16 2.83
N GLY A 30 -5.13 -0.58 2.93
CA GLY A 30 -5.44 -1.35 4.13
C GLY A 30 -6.01 -0.51 5.27
N GLY A 31 -5.61 -0.86 6.51
CA GLY A 31 -6.19 -0.32 7.73
C GLY A 31 -6.09 1.20 7.85
N CYS A 32 -5.02 1.80 7.32
CA CYS A 32 -4.83 3.25 7.35
C CYS A 32 -5.93 4.02 6.59
N VAL A 33 -6.48 3.45 5.51
CA VAL A 33 -7.55 4.06 4.72
C VAL A 33 -8.88 3.97 5.46
N ARG A 34 -9.16 2.81 6.07
CA ARG A 34 -10.32 2.61 6.96
C ARG A 34 -10.28 3.60 8.11
N ASP A 35 -9.16 3.68 8.81
CA ASP A 35 -9.02 4.53 10.01
C ASP A 35 -9.21 6.00 9.64
N LEU A 36 -8.62 6.45 8.52
CA LEU A 36 -8.80 7.80 7.98
C LEU A 36 -10.27 8.11 7.67
N LEU A 37 -11.02 7.16 7.08
CA LEU A 37 -12.45 7.31 6.79
C LEU A 37 -13.30 7.43 8.06
N LEU A 38 -12.91 6.73 9.13
CA LEU A 38 -13.55 6.79 10.45
C LEU A 38 -13.11 8.01 11.29
N GLY A 39 -12.22 8.86 10.77
CA GLY A 39 -11.67 9.99 11.52
C GLY A 39 -10.72 9.58 12.65
N ILE A 40 -10.18 8.36 12.58
CA ILE A 40 -9.18 7.82 13.49
C ILE A 40 -7.80 8.05 12.86
N GLU A 41 -6.85 8.54 13.65
CA GLU A 41 -5.48 8.70 13.18
C GLU A 41 -4.82 7.33 12.94
N PRO A 42 -4.33 7.04 11.71
CA PRO A 42 -3.63 5.79 11.42
C PRO A 42 -2.35 5.63 12.25
N LYS A 43 -2.08 4.40 12.70
CA LYS A 43 -0.87 4.06 13.48
C LYS A 43 0.27 3.55 12.61
N ASP A 44 -0.06 3.07 11.42
CA ASP A 44 0.82 2.62 10.36
C ASP A 44 0.24 3.08 9.02
N ILE A 45 1.09 3.13 7.99
CA ILE A 45 0.68 3.47 6.62
C ILE A 45 1.42 2.54 5.65
N ASP A 46 0.66 1.64 5.03
CA ASP A 46 1.17 0.76 3.98
C ASP A 46 1.05 1.44 2.62
N ILE A 47 2.13 1.42 1.84
CA ILE A 47 2.17 2.00 0.50
C ILE A 47 2.11 0.88 -0.53
N ALA A 48 1.05 0.85 -1.34
CA ALA A 48 0.91 -0.05 -2.47
C ALA A 48 1.27 0.64 -3.78
N THR A 49 2.08 0.01 -4.64
CA THR A 49 2.63 0.63 -5.85
C THR A 49 2.62 -0.28 -7.08
N SER A 50 2.57 0.32 -8.27
CA SER A 50 2.80 -0.38 -9.53
C SER A 50 4.28 -0.72 -9.77
N ALA A 51 5.21 -0.17 -8.98
CA ALA A 51 6.64 -0.44 -9.12
C ALA A 51 6.96 -1.89 -8.73
N HIS A 52 7.61 -2.63 -9.62
CA HIS A 52 8.12 -3.96 -9.36
C HIS A 52 9.32 -3.94 -8.40
N PRO A 53 9.69 -5.07 -7.78
CA PRO A 53 10.73 -5.11 -6.76
C PRO A 53 12.08 -4.50 -7.17
N ASP A 54 12.52 -4.72 -8.40
CA ASP A 54 13.77 -4.13 -8.90
C ASP A 54 13.68 -2.61 -9.06
N GLN A 55 12.50 -2.08 -9.39
CA GLN A 55 12.24 -0.63 -9.49
C GLN A 55 12.18 0.00 -8.10
N VAL A 56 11.45 -0.62 -7.16
CA VAL A 56 11.41 -0.19 -5.76
C VAL A 56 12.81 -0.15 -5.17
N GLN A 57 13.62 -1.19 -5.41
CA GLN A 57 15.01 -1.24 -4.93
C GLN A 57 15.89 -0.12 -5.50
N ARG A 58 15.65 0.30 -6.75
CA ARG A 58 16.39 1.41 -7.37
C ARG A 58 15.99 2.77 -6.79
N ILE A 59 14.70 2.95 -6.51
CA ILE A 59 14.16 4.20 -5.93
C ILE A 59 14.55 4.32 -4.45
N PHE A 60 14.52 3.20 -3.73
CA PHE A 60 14.86 3.11 -2.31
C PHE A 60 15.99 2.09 -2.10
N PRO A 61 17.27 2.47 -2.30
CA PRO A 61 18.40 1.57 -2.08
C PRO A 61 18.47 0.98 -0.66
N GLN A 62 17.91 1.69 0.32
CA GLN A 62 17.81 1.28 1.72
C GLN A 62 16.67 0.30 2.02
N ALA A 63 15.82 -0.03 1.04
CA ALA A 63 14.71 -0.96 1.21
C ALA A 63 15.21 -2.34 1.65
N ARG A 64 14.57 -2.89 2.68
CA ARG A 64 14.83 -4.22 3.22
C ARG A 64 13.69 -5.15 2.82
N TRP A 65 13.99 -6.15 2.00
CA TRP A 65 12.98 -7.08 1.52
C TRP A 65 12.56 -8.05 2.61
N VAL A 66 11.26 -8.07 2.91
CA VAL A 66 10.64 -9.13 3.72
C VAL A 66 10.54 -10.39 2.88
N GLY A 67 10.12 -10.23 1.63
CA GLY A 67 10.11 -11.30 0.63
C GLY A 67 10.04 -10.74 -0.77
N ARG A 68 11.17 -10.76 -1.50
CA ARG A 68 11.26 -10.20 -2.87
C ARG A 68 10.30 -10.90 -3.83
N ALA A 69 10.11 -12.22 -3.67
CA ALA A 69 9.14 -12.99 -4.43
C ALA A 69 7.68 -12.56 -4.17
N PHE A 70 7.37 -12.00 -3.00
CA PHE A 70 6.04 -11.51 -2.64
C PHE A 70 5.86 -10.00 -2.92
N GLY A 71 6.92 -9.32 -3.36
CA GLY A 71 6.89 -7.90 -3.68
C GLY A 71 6.73 -6.97 -2.49
N VAL A 72 7.14 -7.38 -1.28
CA VAL A 72 7.03 -6.56 -0.07
C VAL A 72 8.40 -6.24 0.50
N CYS A 73 8.63 -4.96 0.77
CA CYS A 73 9.80 -4.46 1.47
C CYS A 73 9.43 -3.44 2.54
N VAL A 74 10.37 -3.21 3.44
CA VAL A 74 10.30 -2.22 4.49
C VAL A 74 11.34 -1.13 4.22
N VAL A 75 10.93 0.14 4.26
CA VAL A 75 11.78 1.30 4.00
C VAL A 75 11.85 2.17 5.26
N PRO A 76 13.04 2.32 5.89
CA PRO A 76 13.22 3.31 6.93
C PRO A 76 13.28 4.72 6.31
N TYR A 77 12.51 5.66 6.86
CA TYR A 77 12.46 7.05 6.39
C TYR A 77 12.10 8.00 7.53
N GLN A 78 12.93 9.04 7.73
CA GLN A 78 12.73 10.11 8.73
C GLN A 78 12.43 9.62 10.17
N GLY A 79 13.05 8.51 10.61
CA GLY A 79 12.85 7.96 11.95
C GLY A 79 11.68 6.99 12.06
N GLU A 80 10.85 6.88 11.03
CA GLU A 80 9.76 5.92 10.90
C GLU A 80 10.10 4.80 9.92
N THR A 81 9.21 3.81 9.83
CA THR A 81 9.36 2.65 8.96
C THR A 81 8.08 2.40 8.19
N TYR A 82 8.18 2.20 6.87
CA TYR A 82 7.04 2.06 5.97
C TYR A 82 7.10 0.74 5.22
N GLU A 83 5.97 0.03 5.16
CA GLU A 83 5.83 -1.09 4.24
C GLU A 83 5.51 -0.57 2.84
N ILE A 84 6.23 -1.09 1.84
CA ILE A 84 5.95 -0.85 0.43
C ILE A 84 5.71 -2.19 -0.24
N ALA A 85 4.55 -2.35 -0.86
CA ALA A 85 4.12 -3.55 -1.54
C ALA A 85 3.81 -3.27 -3.02
N THR A 86 4.38 -4.07 -3.93
CA THR A 86 3.93 -4.08 -5.32
C THR A 86 2.51 -4.65 -5.39
N TYR A 87 1.63 -4.04 -6.18
CA TYR A 87 0.30 -4.59 -6.47
C TYR A 87 0.42 -6.03 -6.93
N ARG A 88 -0.37 -6.92 -6.34
CA ARG A 88 -0.27 -8.34 -6.66
C ARG A 88 -1.61 -9.05 -6.60
N LYS A 89 -1.67 -10.15 -7.32
CA LYS A 89 -2.67 -11.19 -7.19
C LYS A 89 -2.01 -12.44 -6.63
N ASP A 90 -2.70 -13.10 -5.72
CA ASP A 90 -2.22 -14.31 -5.06
C ASP A 90 -2.57 -15.55 -5.91
N LEU A 91 -1.60 -16.45 -6.13
CA LEU A 91 -1.75 -17.70 -6.87
C LEU A 91 -1.48 -18.91 -5.98
N GLY A 92 -2.50 -19.78 -5.92
CA GLY A 92 -2.50 -20.97 -5.06
C GLY A 92 -2.46 -20.59 -3.57
N TYR A 93 -2.91 -21.49 -2.69
CA TYR A 93 -2.84 -21.28 -1.25
C TYR A 93 -2.31 -22.54 -0.58
N ARG A 94 -1.34 -22.39 0.33
CA ARG A 94 -0.82 -23.52 1.11
C ARG A 94 -1.76 -23.94 2.23
N ASP A 95 -2.40 -22.96 2.87
CA ASP A 95 -3.23 -23.14 4.07
C ASP A 95 -4.45 -22.20 4.10
N GLY A 96 -4.81 -21.66 2.93
CA GLY A 96 -5.93 -20.72 2.76
C GLY A 96 -5.60 -19.25 3.03
N ARG A 97 -4.41 -18.92 3.57
CA ARG A 97 -3.98 -17.53 3.80
C ARG A 97 -2.62 -17.19 3.22
N HIS A 98 -1.74 -18.16 3.10
CA HIS A 98 -0.41 -17.95 2.54
C HIS A 98 -0.36 -18.39 1.07
N PRO A 99 -0.17 -17.46 0.13
CA PRO A 99 -0.08 -17.80 -1.28
C PRO A 99 1.22 -18.56 -1.58
N THR A 100 1.17 -19.47 -2.55
CA THR A 100 2.38 -20.15 -3.04
C THR A 100 3.22 -19.26 -3.95
N GLU A 101 2.55 -18.40 -4.72
CA GLU A 101 3.16 -17.50 -5.69
C GLU A 101 2.30 -16.23 -5.78
N VAL A 102 2.88 -15.13 -6.26
CA VAL A 102 2.12 -13.91 -6.57
C VAL A 102 2.46 -13.42 -7.97
N VAL A 103 1.48 -12.78 -8.62
CA VAL A 103 1.66 -12.12 -9.91
C VAL A 103 1.46 -10.63 -9.70
N PHE A 104 2.41 -9.83 -10.14
CA PHE A 104 2.29 -8.37 -10.06
C PHE A 104 1.26 -7.86 -11.07
N THR A 105 0.42 -6.93 -10.62
CA THR A 105 -0.81 -6.56 -11.35
C THR A 105 -1.21 -5.09 -11.09
N THR A 106 -2.48 -4.76 -11.29
CA THR A 106 -3.12 -3.47 -11.05
C THR A 106 -3.61 -3.33 -9.62
N ASP A 107 -3.84 -2.09 -9.20
CA ASP A 107 -4.50 -1.76 -7.93
C ASP A 107 -5.83 -2.49 -7.76
N ARG A 108 -6.66 -2.56 -8.82
CA ARG A 108 -7.97 -3.23 -8.78
C ARG A 108 -7.86 -4.71 -8.44
N GLU A 109 -6.92 -5.43 -9.06
CA GLU A 109 -6.73 -6.85 -8.76
C GLU A 109 -6.11 -7.05 -7.36
N ASP A 110 -5.27 -6.12 -6.89
CA ASP A 110 -4.75 -6.13 -5.51
C ASP A 110 -5.85 -5.90 -4.47
N ALA A 111 -6.81 -5.01 -4.75
CA ALA A 111 -7.96 -4.79 -3.87
C ALA A 111 -8.83 -6.06 -3.75
N LEU A 112 -9.11 -6.72 -4.88
CA LEU A 112 -10.01 -7.87 -4.95
C LEU A 112 -9.48 -9.13 -4.24
N ARG A 113 -8.16 -9.23 -3.98
CA ARG A 113 -7.57 -10.37 -3.25
C ARG A 113 -7.60 -10.21 -1.72
N ARG A 114 -8.01 -9.05 -1.20
CA ARG A 114 -7.96 -8.77 0.24
C ARG A 114 -9.17 -9.36 0.97
N ASP A 115 -8.93 -9.84 2.19
CA ASP A 115 -9.92 -10.63 2.95
C ASP A 115 -11.20 -9.84 3.31
N PHE A 116 -11.07 -8.53 3.57
CA PHE A 116 -12.18 -7.67 4.00
C PHE A 116 -12.29 -6.44 3.10
N THR A 117 -13.52 -6.10 2.69
CA THR A 117 -13.85 -4.94 1.85
C THR A 117 -13.34 -3.63 2.45
N ILE A 118 -13.51 -3.43 3.75
CA ILE A 118 -13.03 -2.26 4.49
C ILE A 118 -11.49 -2.11 4.48
N ASN A 119 -10.74 -3.19 4.22
CA ASN A 119 -9.28 -3.16 4.10
C ASN A 119 -8.83 -3.24 2.62
N GLY A 120 -9.79 -3.35 1.68
CA GLY A 120 -9.59 -3.41 0.24
C GLY A 120 -9.70 -2.06 -0.48
N MET A 121 -9.75 -0.96 0.28
CA MET A 121 -9.73 0.39 -0.26
C MET A 121 -8.31 0.94 -0.35
N PHE A 122 -8.15 1.92 -1.23
CA PHE A 122 -6.94 2.71 -1.37
C PHE A 122 -7.21 4.19 -1.14
N PHE A 123 -6.19 4.92 -0.70
CA PHE A 123 -6.18 6.37 -0.73
C PHE A 123 -5.06 6.86 -1.65
N ASP A 124 -5.40 7.73 -2.60
CA ASP A 124 -4.42 8.37 -3.47
C ASP A 124 -3.93 9.68 -2.81
N PRO A 125 -2.66 9.77 -2.37
CA PRO A 125 -2.13 10.98 -1.74
C PRO A 125 -1.87 12.13 -2.73
N ALA A 126 -1.89 11.88 -4.03
CA ALA A 126 -1.71 12.89 -5.08
C ALA A 126 -3.03 13.58 -5.45
N THR A 127 -4.13 12.82 -5.55
CA THR A 127 -5.47 13.37 -5.84
C THR A 127 -6.34 13.56 -4.59
N GLU A 128 -5.87 13.09 -3.44
CA GLU A 128 -6.55 13.14 -2.14
C GLU A 128 -7.92 12.43 -2.16
N SER A 129 -8.02 11.34 -2.93
CA SER A 129 -9.26 10.60 -3.14
C SER A 129 -9.18 9.16 -2.67
N VAL A 130 -10.27 8.63 -2.14
CA VAL A 130 -10.44 7.21 -1.86
C VAL A 130 -10.84 6.47 -3.14
N ILE A 131 -10.20 5.32 -3.37
CA ILE A 131 -10.54 4.39 -4.42
C ILE A 131 -11.08 3.12 -3.77
N ASP A 132 -12.29 2.75 -4.18
CA ASP A 132 -13.00 1.62 -3.61
C ASP A 132 -13.55 0.73 -4.74
N TYR A 133 -12.85 -0.37 -5.00
CA TYR A 133 -13.25 -1.37 -6.00
C TYR A 133 -14.14 -2.46 -5.41
N VAL A 134 -14.25 -2.52 -4.08
CA VAL A 134 -14.80 -3.67 -3.34
C VAL A 134 -16.05 -3.31 -2.53
N GLY A 135 -16.47 -2.05 -2.53
CA GLY A 135 -17.60 -1.55 -1.77
C GLY A 135 -17.30 -1.33 -0.28
N GLY A 136 -16.03 -1.19 0.09
CA GLY A 136 -15.59 -1.04 1.47
C GLY A 136 -16.21 0.14 2.20
N GLN A 137 -16.49 1.26 1.51
CA GLN A 137 -17.14 2.42 2.14
C GLN A 137 -18.58 2.15 2.58
N ALA A 138 -19.28 1.23 1.90
CA ALA A 138 -20.65 0.87 2.28
C ALA A 138 -20.70 -0.07 3.49
N ASP A 139 -19.58 -0.75 3.80
CA ASP A 139 -19.44 -1.70 4.90
C ASP A 139 -18.84 -1.06 6.18
N LEU A 140 -18.46 0.23 6.13
CA LEU A 140 -18.00 1.03 7.29
C LEU A 140 -19.18 1.60 8.09
#